data_AF-A0A920T6M6-F1
#
_entry.id   AF-A0A920T6M6-F1
#
_cell.length_a   1.000
_cell.length_b   1.000
_cell.length_c   1.000
_cell.angle_alpha   90.00
_cell.angle_beta   90.00
_cell.angle_gamma   90.00
#
_symmetry.space_group_name_H-M   'P 1'
#
loop_
_entity.id
_entity.type
_entity.pdbx_description
1 polymer ?
#
loop_
_entity_poly.entity_id
_entity_poly.type
_entity_poly.pdbx_seq_one_letter_code
_entity_poly.pdbx_strand_id
1 'polypeptide(L)'
;MCLYIDLRKGCNITIRYERLRRLGLLKLDFLGLRNLTVIDKTIKLIKIGGHDVDIEKIPLDDPNVYKIFAKGLTTGVFQFESSGMREFLKKLKPTVIEDLIAMNALYGPGPMRNIDDFISRKAGKKRLNICTQV
;
A
#
# COMPACT_ATOMS: atom_id res chain seq x y z
N MET A 1 3.10 -10.43 14.88
CA MET A 1 3.10 -11.43 15.98
C MET A 1 1.65 -11.84 16.18
N CYS A 2 1.31 -13.12 16.07
CA CYS A 2 -0.08 -13.57 16.25
C CYS A 2 -0.26 -13.95 17.72
N LEU A 3 -1.26 -13.38 18.38
CA LEU A 3 -1.65 -13.76 19.74
C LEU A 3 -2.97 -14.52 19.65
N TYR A 4 -3.07 -15.64 20.38
CA TYR A 4 -4.33 -16.37 20.55
C TYR A 4 -4.76 -16.23 21.99
N ILE A 5 -5.96 -15.71 22.23
CA ILE A 5 -6.51 -15.52 23.59
C ILE A 5 -7.62 -16.55 23.83
N ASP A 6 -7.48 -17.32 24.90
CA ASP A 6 -8.56 -18.15 25.45
C ASP A 6 -9.35 -17.31 26.47
N LEU A 7 -10.63 -17.07 26.19
CA LEU A 7 -11.52 -16.27 27.04
C LEU A 7 -12.02 -17.03 28.28
N ARG A 8 -11.67 -18.33 28.46
CA ARG A 8 -12.16 -19.17 29.58
C ARG A 8 -11.21 -19.28 30.77
N LYS A 9 -9.93 -18.93 30.62
CA LYS A 9 -8.97 -18.97 31.73
C LYS A 9 -8.18 -17.67 31.80
N GLY A 10 -8.13 -17.08 33.00
CA GLY A 10 -7.43 -15.83 33.29
C GLY A 10 -6.01 -15.80 32.73
N CYS A 11 -5.86 -15.00 31.66
CA CYS A 11 -4.69 -14.30 31.15
C CYS A 11 -3.30 -14.80 31.58
N ASN A 12 -2.74 -15.75 30.80
CA ASN A 12 -1.30 -15.87 30.54
C ASN A 12 -1.07 -16.73 29.29
N ILE A 13 -0.84 -16.10 28.13
CA ILE A 13 -0.78 -16.86 26.87
C ILE A 13 0.29 -16.29 25.92
N THR A 14 1.45 -16.95 25.86
CA THR A 14 2.34 -16.89 24.69
C THR A 14 2.35 -18.28 24.05
N ILE A 15 1.67 -18.48 22.92
CA ILE A 15 1.62 -19.79 22.24
C ILE A 15 2.24 -19.71 20.85
N ARG A 16 3.27 -20.51 20.62
CA ARG A 16 3.88 -20.78 19.30
C ARG A 16 3.33 -22.07 18.73
N TYR A 17 2.16 -22.09 18.08
CA TYR A 17 1.74 -23.22 17.24
C TYR A 17 0.68 -22.81 16.20
N GLU A 18 0.93 -23.08 14.92
CA GLU A 18 -0.06 -22.91 13.82
C GLU A 18 -1.30 -23.82 13.96
N ARG A 19 -1.20 -24.91 14.73
CA ARG A 19 -2.25 -25.93 14.86
C ARG A 19 -3.47 -25.53 15.71
N LEU A 20 -3.44 -24.38 16.41
CA LEU A 20 -4.55 -23.94 17.27
C LEU A 20 -5.68 -23.19 16.55
N ARG A 21 -5.58 -22.97 15.23
CA ARG A 21 -6.59 -22.22 14.46
C ARG A 21 -7.99 -22.86 14.50
N ARG A 22 -8.09 -24.13 14.88
CA ARG A 22 -9.35 -24.91 14.97
C ARG A 22 -9.98 -24.96 16.36
N LEU A 23 -9.33 -24.41 17.40
CA LEU A 23 -9.76 -24.59 18.81
C LEU A 23 -10.71 -23.50 19.33
N GLY A 24 -11.32 -22.69 18.45
CA GLY A 24 -12.24 -21.63 18.87
C GLY A 24 -11.57 -20.50 19.67
N LEU A 25 -10.26 -20.34 19.53
CA LEU A 25 -9.48 -19.27 20.16
C LEU A 25 -9.56 -17.98 19.34
N LEU A 26 -9.63 -16.84 20.04
CA LEU A 26 -9.63 -15.53 19.41
C LEU A 26 -8.21 -15.21 18.90
N LYS A 27 -8.05 -15.12 17.58
CA LYS A 27 -6.79 -14.72 16.93
C LYS A 27 -6.73 -13.21 16.79
N LEU A 28 -5.73 -12.60 17.42
CA LEU A 28 -5.41 -11.18 17.24
C LEU A 28 -4.05 -11.05 16.55
N ASP A 29 -4.01 -10.27 15.48
CA ASP A 29 -2.81 -10.00 14.71
C ASP A 29 -2.28 -8.60 15.04
N PHE A 30 -1.17 -8.53 15.78
CA PHE A 30 -0.47 -7.26 15.99
C PHE A 30 0.60 -7.09 14.90
N LEU A 31 0.44 -6.05 14.09
CA LEU A 31 1.34 -5.67 13.01
C LEU A 31 2.17 -4.45 13.42
N GLY A 32 3.47 -4.65 13.63
CA GLY A 32 4.42 -3.57 13.91
C GLY A 32 4.84 -2.89 12.60
N LEU A 33 4.08 -1.90 12.14
CA LEU A 33 4.38 -1.16 10.92
C LEU A 33 5.39 -0.04 11.21
N ARG A 34 6.64 -0.24 10.79
CA ARG A 34 7.72 0.77 10.92
C ARG A 34 7.36 2.10 10.26
N ASN A 35 6.56 2.08 9.19
CA ASN A 35 6.20 3.29 8.44
C ASN A 35 5.38 4.27 9.26
N LEU A 36 4.52 3.77 10.16
CA LEU A 36 3.74 4.63 11.05
C LEU A 36 4.67 5.43 11.98
N THR A 37 5.75 4.80 12.46
CA THR A 37 6.79 5.49 13.24
C THR A 37 7.54 6.54 12.44
N VAL A 38 7.77 6.31 11.14
CA VAL A 38 8.40 7.30 10.27
C VAL A 38 7.47 8.50 10.07
N ILE A 39 6.20 8.27 9.78
CA ILE A 39 5.19 9.33 9.58
C ILE A 39 5.05 10.17 10.86
N ASP A 40 4.92 9.55 12.03
CA ASP A 40 4.83 10.25 13.32
C ASP A 40 6.05 11.14 13.59
N LYS A 41 7.26 10.64 13.33
CA LYS A 41 8.50 11.43 13.47
C LYS A 41 8.53 12.61 12.49
N THR A 42 8.11 12.40 11.25
CA THR A 42 8.06 13.46 10.23
C THR A 42 7.13 14.59 10.66
N ILE A 43 5.94 14.28 11.18
CA ILE A 43 4.98 15.29 11.63
C ILE A 43 5.53 16.08 12.82
N LYS A 44 6.17 15.40 13.78
CA LYS A 44 6.84 16.07 14.92
C LYS A 44 7.92 17.05 14.46
N LEU A 45 8.71 16.68 13.45
CA LEU A 45 9.74 17.56 12.89
C LEU A 45 9.14 18.77 12.16
N ILE A 46 8.07 18.56 11.38
CA ILE A 46 7.35 19.65 10.70
C ILE A 46 6.76 20.63 11.73
N LYS A 47 6.24 20.12 12.85
CA LYS A 47 5.72 20.92 13.96
C LYS A 47 6.78 21.78 14.63
N ILE A 48 8.00 21.27 14.79
CA ILE A 48 9.14 22.07 15.28
C ILE A 48 9.46 23.21 14.30
N GLY A 49 9.28 22.98 13.00
CA GLY A 49 9.41 24.01 11.95
C GLY A 49 8.27 25.03 11.91
N GLY A 50 7.30 24.98 12.82
CA GLY A 50 6.20 25.94 12.93
C GLY A 50 4.95 25.61 12.10
N HIS A 51 4.90 24.44 11.47
CA HIS A 51 3.75 23.99 10.69
C HIS A 51 3.00 22.85 11.39
N ASP A 52 1.68 22.96 11.54
CA ASP A 52 0.86 21.87 12.07
C ASP A 52 0.18 21.14 10.91
N VAL A 53 0.51 19.86 10.74
CA VAL A 53 -0.03 19.02 9.65
C VAL A 53 -0.96 17.98 10.24
N ASP A 54 -2.22 18.01 9.81
CA ASP A 54 -3.23 17.02 10.13
C ASP A 54 -3.30 15.98 9.00
N ILE A 55 -2.95 14.73 9.30
CA ILE A 55 -2.91 13.63 8.32
C ILE A 55 -4.29 13.39 7.70
N GLU A 56 -5.36 13.51 8.49
CA GLU A 56 -6.72 13.17 8.06
C GLU A 56 -7.27 14.17 7.04
N LYS A 57 -6.65 15.35 6.93
CA LYS A 57 -7.07 16.44 6.05
C LYS A 57 -6.20 16.62 4.81
N ILE A 58 -5.21 15.75 4.58
CA ILE A 58 -4.31 15.86 3.43
C ILE A 58 -5.11 15.60 2.14
N PRO A 59 -5.07 16.51 1.15
CA PRO A 59 -5.74 16.30 -0.14
C PRO A 59 -5.08 15.16 -0.92
N LEU A 60 -5.90 14.34 -1.58
CA LEU A 60 -5.44 13.19 -2.35
C LEU A 60 -5.15 13.52 -3.83
N ASP A 61 -5.45 14.74 -4.26
CA ASP A 61 -5.42 15.22 -5.64
C ASP A 61 -4.24 16.16 -5.93
N ASP A 62 -3.23 16.23 -5.06
CA ASP A 62 -2.08 17.12 -5.26
C ASP A 62 -1.26 16.75 -6.53
N PRO A 63 -1.25 17.61 -7.57
CA PRO A 63 -0.56 17.33 -8.82
C PRO A 63 0.97 17.27 -8.68
N ASN A 64 1.55 17.92 -7.67
CA ASN A 64 2.99 17.87 -7.43
C ASN A 64 3.43 16.51 -6.90
N VAL A 65 2.59 15.87 -6.08
CA VAL A 65 2.80 14.50 -5.63
C VAL A 65 2.83 13.55 -6.83
N TYR A 66 1.82 13.63 -7.72
CA TYR A 66 1.77 12.81 -8.94
C TYR A 66 2.96 13.03 -9.88
N LYS A 67 3.50 14.26 -9.98
CA LYS A 67 4.73 14.53 -10.74
C LYS A 67 5.94 13.79 -10.17
N ILE A 68 6.07 13.66 -8.85
CA ILE A 68 7.16 12.90 -8.21
C ILE A 68 7.04 11.41 -8.56
N PHE A 69 5.83 10.85 -8.48
CA PHE A 69 5.55 9.47 -8.90
C PHE A 69 5.82 9.25 -10.39
N ALA A 70 5.40 10.17 -11.26
CA ALA A 70 5.64 10.09 -12.71
C ALA A 70 7.13 10.19 -13.08
N LYS A 71 7.95 10.87 -12.28
CA LYS A 71 9.42 10.88 -12.43
C LYS A 71 10.09 9.63 -11.87
N GLY A 72 9.35 8.79 -11.12
CA GLY A 72 9.91 7.65 -10.40
C GLY A 72 10.86 8.06 -9.28
N LEU A 73 10.65 9.23 -8.66
CA LEU A 73 11.42 9.73 -7.52
C LEU A 73 10.79 9.27 -6.19
N THR A 74 10.49 7.97 -6.08
CA THR A 74 9.74 7.37 -4.96
C THR A 74 10.65 6.65 -3.95
N THR A 75 11.92 7.02 -3.88
CA THR A 75 12.85 6.48 -2.87
C THR A 75 12.33 6.83 -1.46
N GLY A 76 12.17 5.83 -0.60
CA GLY A 76 11.62 6.02 0.75
C GLY A 76 10.09 6.17 0.81
N VAL A 77 9.37 6.03 -0.32
CA VAL A 77 7.91 5.97 -0.34
C VAL A 77 7.48 4.52 -0.13
N PHE A 78 6.64 4.30 0.89
CA PHE A 78 6.15 2.97 1.23
C PHE A 78 5.50 2.28 0.02
N GLN A 79 5.78 0.99 -0.18
CA GLN A 79 5.33 0.15 -1.31
C GLN A 79 5.91 0.50 -2.70
N PHE A 80 6.40 1.72 -2.92
CA PHE A 80 6.85 2.20 -4.24
C PHE A 80 8.37 2.37 -4.39
N GLU A 81 9.15 1.79 -3.49
CA GLU A 81 10.62 1.94 -3.47
C GLU A 81 11.34 1.08 -4.53
N SER A 82 10.78 -0.09 -4.86
CA SER A 82 11.45 -1.07 -5.72
C SER A 82 11.74 -0.53 -7.13
N SER A 83 12.90 -0.92 -7.69
CA SER A 83 13.35 -0.47 -9.01
C SER A 83 12.36 -0.78 -10.13
N GLY A 84 11.77 -1.98 -10.11
CA GLY A 84 10.74 -2.38 -11.08
C GLY A 84 9.48 -1.51 -10.98
N MET A 85 8.97 -1.27 -9.78
CA MET A 85 7.82 -0.41 -9.56
C MET A 85 8.07 1.01 -10.07
N ARG A 86 9.26 1.56 -9.83
CA ARG A 86 9.66 2.90 -10.30
C ARG A 86 9.62 3.01 -11.82
N GLU A 87 10.11 2.00 -12.53
CA GLU A 87 10.07 1.98 -14.00
C GLU A 87 8.64 1.91 -14.53
N PHE A 88 7.77 1.11 -13.91
CA PHE A 88 6.36 1.07 -14.28
C PHE A 88 5.63 2.38 -13.99
N LEU A 89 5.92 3.04 -12.87
CA LEU A 89 5.34 4.36 -12.55
C LEU A 89 5.73 5.43 -13.57
N LYS A 90 6.97 5.44 -14.04
CA LYS A 90 7.44 6.35 -15.10
C LYS A 90 6.68 6.15 -16.41
N LYS A 91 6.39 4.89 -16.76
CA LYS A 91 5.61 4.53 -17.95
C LYS A 91 4.13 4.89 -17.78
N LEU A 92 3.56 4.63 -16.60
CA LEU A 92 2.13 4.84 -16.32
C LEU A 92 1.76 6.32 -16.24
N LYS A 93 2.64 7.17 -15.67
CA LYS A 93 2.37 8.58 -15.34
C LYS A 93 1.02 8.71 -14.59
N PRO A 94 0.97 8.32 -13.30
CA PRO A 94 -0.26 8.40 -12.53
C PRO A 94 -0.74 9.85 -12.44
N THR A 95 -2.06 10.03 -12.53
CA THR A 95 -2.73 11.33 -12.44
C THR A 95 -3.77 11.36 -11.34
N VAL A 96 -4.20 10.18 -10.88
CA VAL A 96 -5.21 9.98 -9.84
C VAL A 96 -4.76 8.87 -8.89
N ILE A 97 -5.37 8.79 -7.72
CA ILE A 97 -4.96 7.83 -6.68
C ILE A 97 -5.27 6.38 -7.08
N GLU A 98 -6.31 6.17 -7.88
CA GLU A 98 -6.73 4.88 -8.41
C GLU A 98 -5.62 4.23 -9.25
N ASP A 99 -4.78 5.03 -9.90
CA ASP A 99 -3.61 4.54 -10.62
C ASP A 99 -2.59 3.90 -9.68
N LEU A 100 -2.36 4.50 -8.51
CA LEU A 100 -1.43 3.98 -7.50
C LEU A 100 -1.98 2.71 -6.87
N ILE A 101 -3.29 2.65 -6.62
CA ILE A 101 -3.98 1.45 -6.13
C ILE A 101 -3.86 0.32 -7.15
N ALA A 102 -4.16 0.59 -8.43
CA ALA A 102 -4.05 -0.38 -9.51
C ALA A 102 -2.61 -0.90 -9.66
N MET A 103 -1.61 -0.01 -9.58
CA MET A 103 -0.21 -0.41 -9.61
C MET A 103 0.17 -1.31 -8.46
N ASN A 104 -0.24 -0.98 -7.23
CA ASN A 104 0.04 -1.83 -6.08
C ASN A 104 -0.65 -3.20 -6.18
N ALA A 105 -1.85 -3.27 -6.75
CA ALA A 105 -2.58 -4.52 -6.98
C ALA A 105 -1.94 -5.39 -8.08
N LEU A 106 -1.45 -4.77 -9.16
CA LEU A 106 -0.82 -5.49 -10.28
C LEU A 106 0.61 -5.90 -9.99
N TYR A 107 1.30 -5.20 -9.09
CA TYR A 107 2.68 -5.49 -8.68
C TYR A 107 2.75 -6.64 -7.65
N GLY A 108 2.22 -7.81 -8.02
CA GLY A 108 2.26 -9.04 -7.24
C GLY A 108 2.54 -10.27 -8.10
N PRO A 109 2.93 -11.42 -7.50
CA PRO A 109 3.21 -12.64 -8.25
C PRO A 109 1.94 -13.13 -8.97
N GLY A 110 1.96 -13.12 -10.30
CA GLY A 110 0.81 -13.45 -11.16
C GLY A 110 0.42 -12.29 -12.09
N PRO A 111 -0.25 -11.24 -11.58
CA PRO A 111 -0.78 -10.14 -12.39
C PRO A 111 0.29 -9.19 -12.96
N MET A 112 1.57 -9.32 -12.58
CA MET A 112 2.67 -8.50 -13.12
C MET A 112 2.75 -8.50 -14.65
N ARG A 113 2.35 -9.60 -15.29
CA ARG A 113 2.32 -9.75 -16.76
C ARG A 113 1.38 -8.75 -17.44
N ASN A 114 0.36 -8.30 -16.72
CA ASN A 114 -0.69 -7.43 -17.25
C ASN A 114 -0.38 -5.94 -17.05
N ILE A 115 0.75 -5.59 -16.41
CA ILE A 115 1.10 -4.19 -16.14
C ILE A 115 1.30 -3.40 -17.43
N ASP A 116 2.07 -3.91 -18.39
CA ASP A 116 2.27 -3.23 -19.68
C ASP A 116 0.96 -3.12 -20.49
N ASP A 117 0.08 -4.11 -20.36
CA ASP A 117 -1.26 -4.12 -20.95
C ASP A 117 -2.19 -3.06 -20.34
N PHE A 118 -2.10 -2.83 -19.03
CA PHE A 118 -2.82 -1.78 -18.31
C PHE A 118 -2.30 -0.40 -18.71
N ILE A 119 -0.98 -0.21 -18.73
CA ILE A 119 -0.33 1.04 -19.16
C ILE A 119 -0.73 1.38 -20.60
N SER A 120 -0.75 0.40 -21.50
CA SER A 120 -1.11 0.59 -22.90
C SER A 120 -2.58 1.00 -23.09
N ARG A 121 -3.49 0.43 -22.29
CA ARG A 121 -4.91 0.82 -22.29
C ARG A 121 -5.11 2.23 -21.74
N LYS A 122 -4.42 2.58 -20.65
CA LYS A 122 -4.47 3.92 -20.09
C LYS A 122 -3.95 4.98 -21.06
N ALA A 123 -2.88 4.66 -21.80
CA ALA A 123 -2.33 5.54 -22.84
C ALA A 123 -3.21 5.62 -24.10
N GLY A 124 -4.38 4.97 -24.14
CA GLY A 124 -5.29 4.96 -25.28
C GLY A 124 -4.81 4.11 -26.46
N LYS A 125 -3.72 3.33 -26.31
CA LYS A 125 -3.11 2.57 -27.40
C LYS A 125 -3.79 1.23 -27.69
N LYS A 126 -4.62 0.73 -26.76
CA LYS A 126 -5.30 -0.56 -26.87
C LYS A 126 -6.77 -0.41 -26.48
N ARG A 127 -7.68 -0.89 -27.32
CA ARG A 127 -9.13 -0.84 -27.03
C ARG A 127 -9.47 -1.74 -25.83
N LEU A 128 -10.45 -1.28 -25.05
CA LEU A 128 -11.07 -2.08 -24.00
C LEU A 128 -12.01 -3.08 -24.67
N ASN A 129 -11.59 -4.34 -24.73
CA ASN A 129 -12.49 -5.43 -25.06
C ASN A 129 -13.22 -5.83 -23.78
N ILE A 130 -14.38 -5.23 -23.56
CA ILE A 130 -15.34 -5.73 -22.57
C ILE A 130 -15.81 -7.10 -23.05
N CYS A 131 -15.52 -8.15 -22.29
CA CYS A 131 -16.16 -9.45 -22.49
C CYS A 131 -17.63 -9.28 -22.09
N THR A 132 -18.49 -8.97 -23.05
CA THR A 132 -19.91 -9.29 -22.95
C THR A 132 -20.01 -10.81 -22.97
N GLN A 133 -19.97 -11.44 -21.81
CA GLN A 133 -20.48 -12.81 -21.68
C GLN A 133 -22.00 -12.70 -21.73
N VAL A 134 -22.56 -13.03 -22.90
CA VAL A 134 -23.95 -13.44 -23.07
C VAL A 134 -24.08 -14.88 -22.57
#